data_AF-A0A4Z2EFH4-F1
#
_entry.id   AF-A0A4Z2EFH4-F1
#
_cell.length_a   1.000
_cell.length_b   1.000
_cell.length_c   1.000
_cell.angle_alpha   90.00
_cell.angle_beta   90.00
_cell.angle_gamma   90.00
#
_symmetry.space_group_name_H-M   'P 1'
#
loop_
_entity.id
_entity.type
_entity.pdbx_description
1 polymer ?
#
loop_
_entity_poly.entity_id
_entity_poly.type
_entity_poly.pdbx_seq_one_letter_code
_entity_poly.pdbx_strand_id
1 'polypeptide(L)'
;MQRYDLMIADPICSMLIALLIGVSVVPLLKESIGILMQRTPPSLDRALPECYQRVQQLQGVYSLQDPHFWTLCTDVYIGTVKLLVAPDADRRWVLSQTHNVFTQAGVRQLYVQIDTAAM
;
A
#
# COMPACT_ATOMS: atom_id res chain seq x y z
N MET A 1 -18.34 -58.73 -14.93
CA MET A 1 -17.10 -58.02 -15.34
C MET A 1 -17.28 -56.52 -15.07
N GLN A 2 -16.77 -56.04 -13.96
CA GLN A 2 -15.49 -55.33 -13.86
C GLN A 2 -15.60 -53.83 -14.25
N ARG A 3 -16.37 -53.02 -13.47
CA ARG A 3 -16.37 -51.53 -13.52
C ARG A 3 -15.12 -50.93 -12.83
N TYR A 4 -13.94 -51.43 -13.14
CA TYR A 4 -12.69 -51.00 -12.49
C TYR A 4 -12.12 -49.74 -13.17
N ASP A 5 -12.59 -49.46 -14.39
CA ASP A 5 -12.28 -48.25 -15.15
C ASP A 5 -12.78 -46.97 -14.44
N LEU A 6 -13.94 -47.06 -13.77
CA LEU A 6 -14.52 -45.94 -12.99
C LEU A 6 -13.73 -45.61 -11.71
N MET A 7 -13.05 -46.59 -11.11
CA MET A 7 -12.27 -46.37 -9.88
C MET A 7 -10.93 -45.67 -10.11
N ILE A 8 -10.41 -45.68 -11.35
CA ILE A 8 -9.19 -44.96 -11.74
C ILE A 8 -9.53 -43.56 -12.29
N ALA A 9 -10.72 -43.40 -12.88
CA ALA A 9 -11.20 -42.09 -13.31
C ALA A 9 -11.36 -41.10 -12.14
N ASP A 10 -11.87 -41.55 -11.00
CA ASP A 10 -12.07 -40.72 -9.80
C ASP A 10 -10.77 -40.11 -9.23
N PRO A 11 -9.68 -40.87 -9.00
CA PRO A 11 -8.41 -40.32 -8.54
C PRO A 11 -7.75 -39.40 -9.59
N ILE A 12 -7.88 -39.67 -10.89
CA ILE A 12 -7.38 -38.76 -11.94
C ILE A 12 -8.15 -37.44 -11.90
N CYS A 13 -9.48 -37.48 -11.84
CA CYS A 13 -10.31 -36.28 -11.69
C CYS A 13 -9.97 -35.52 -10.40
N SER A 14 -9.81 -36.21 -9.27
CA SER A 14 -9.42 -35.61 -7.99
C SER A 14 -8.05 -34.92 -8.07
N MET A 15 -7.07 -35.53 -8.74
CA MET A 15 -5.74 -34.96 -8.93
C MET A 15 -5.78 -33.72 -9.85
N LEU A 16 -6.63 -33.74 -10.88
CA LEU A 16 -6.85 -32.60 -11.78
C LEU A 16 -7.51 -31.42 -11.05
N ILE A 17 -8.53 -31.71 -10.23
CA ILE A 17 -9.20 -30.71 -9.39
C ILE A 17 -8.22 -30.13 -8.35
N ALA A 18 -7.41 -30.98 -7.70
CA ALA A 18 -6.40 -30.53 -6.75
C ALA A 18 -5.36 -29.60 -7.41
N LEU A 19 -4.93 -29.92 -8.63
CA LEU A 19 -4.05 -29.05 -9.42
C LEU A 19 -4.70 -27.70 -9.73
N LEU A 20 -5.96 -27.71 -10.20
CA LEU A 20 -6.72 -26.50 -10.54
C LEU A 20 -6.92 -25.58 -9.32
N ILE A 21 -7.24 -26.17 -8.16
CA ILE A 21 -7.35 -25.45 -6.89
C ILE A 21 -5.99 -24.89 -6.49
N GLY A 22 -4.92 -25.69 -6.57
CA GLY A 22 -3.56 -25.26 -6.26
C GLY A 22 -3.14 -24.05 -7.11
N VAL A 23 -3.33 -24.11 -8.43
CA VAL A 23 -3.04 -23.00 -9.35
C VAL A 23 -3.86 -21.76 -9.01
N SER A 24 -5.11 -21.91 -8.59
CA SER A 24 -5.98 -20.79 -8.24
C SER A 24 -5.62 -20.14 -6.90
N VAL A 25 -5.16 -20.91 -5.92
CA VAL A 25 -4.83 -20.43 -4.57
C VAL A 25 -3.45 -19.77 -4.50
N VAL A 26 -2.49 -20.18 -5.34
CA VAL A 26 -1.14 -19.58 -5.42
C VAL A 26 -1.16 -18.05 -5.60
N PRO A 27 -1.88 -17.45 -6.57
CA PRO A 27 -1.93 -15.99 -6.72
C PRO A 27 -2.57 -15.31 -5.51
N LEU A 28 -3.64 -15.88 -4.93
CA LEU A 28 -4.30 -15.37 -3.72
C LEU A 28 -3.35 -15.36 -2.51
N LEU A 29 -2.60 -16.44 -2.31
CA LEU A 29 -1.56 -16.52 -1.27
C LEU A 29 -0.48 -15.46 -1.50
N LYS A 30 -0.03 -15.29 -2.74
CA LYS A 30 1.01 -14.32 -3.09
C LYS A 30 0.56 -12.88 -2.83
N GLU A 31 -0.69 -12.54 -3.14
CA GLU A 31 -1.26 -11.23 -2.79
C GLU A 31 -1.36 -11.04 -1.29
N SER A 32 -1.88 -12.03 -0.57
CA SER A 32 -1.99 -12.00 0.89
C SER A 32 -0.62 -11.81 1.54
N ILE A 33 0.39 -12.59 1.13
CA ILE A 33 1.77 -12.45 1.59
C ILE A 33 2.33 -11.06 1.24
N GLY A 34 2.02 -10.54 0.04
CA GLY A 34 2.42 -9.19 -0.36
C GLY A 34 1.86 -8.09 0.53
N ILE A 35 0.62 -8.22 0.98
CA ILE A 35 -0.02 -7.34 1.95
C ILE A 35 0.65 -7.49 3.33
N LEU A 36 0.86 -8.73 3.80
CA LEU A 36 1.53 -8.98 5.08
C LEU A 36 2.98 -8.47 5.13
N MET A 37 3.70 -8.53 4.01
CA MET A 37 5.07 -7.98 3.91
C MET A 37 5.10 -6.45 3.84
N GLN A 38 3.98 -5.76 4.01
CA GLN A 38 3.88 -4.30 3.94
C GLN A 38 4.47 -3.76 2.64
N ARG A 39 4.26 -4.48 1.54
CA ARG A 39 4.84 -4.10 0.26
C ARG A 39 4.34 -2.72 -0.16
N THR A 40 5.27 -1.86 -0.56
CA THR A 40 4.97 -0.55 -1.13
C THR A 40 4.16 -0.77 -2.41
N PRO A 41 2.95 -0.19 -2.51
CA PRO A 41 2.06 -0.41 -3.64
C PRO A 41 2.66 0.17 -4.92
N PRO A 42 2.85 -0.64 -5.99
CA PRO A 42 3.44 -0.17 -7.25
C PRO A 42 2.56 0.86 -7.97
N SER A 43 1.27 0.92 -7.64
CA SER A 43 0.34 1.97 -8.09
C SER A 43 0.69 3.35 -7.53
N LEU A 44 1.11 3.40 -6.26
CA LEU A 44 1.45 4.65 -5.58
C LEU A 44 2.87 5.12 -5.92
N ASP A 45 3.77 4.19 -6.29
CA ASP A 45 5.17 4.48 -6.63
C ASP A 45 5.34 5.59 -7.68
N ARG A 46 4.40 5.69 -8.65
CA ARG A 46 4.39 6.79 -9.64
C ARG A 46 3.82 8.10 -9.14
N ALA A 47 2.87 8.06 -8.20
CA ALA A 47 2.20 9.25 -7.66
C ALA A 47 2.97 9.86 -6.47
N LEU A 48 3.75 9.06 -5.75
CA LEU A 48 4.53 9.47 -4.58
C LEU A 48 5.52 10.61 -4.89
N PRO A 49 6.34 10.56 -5.96
CA PRO A 49 7.27 11.64 -6.28
C PRO A 49 6.58 12.98 -6.51
N GLU A 50 5.44 12.97 -7.21
CA GLU A 50 4.66 14.18 -7.46
C GLU A 50 4.04 14.72 -6.17
N CYS A 51 3.55 13.85 -5.29
CA CYS A 51 3.04 14.23 -3.98
C CYS A 51 4.15 14.84 -3.11
N TYR A 52 5.34 14.25 -3.08
CA TYR A 52 6.47 14.78 -2.33
C TYR A 52 6.86 16.17 -2.81
N GLN A 53 6.92 16.39 -4.13
CA GLN A 53 7.21 17.70 -4.69
C GLN A 53 6.14 18.73 -4.31
N ARG A 54 4.85 18.41 -4.41
CA ARG A 54 3.78 19.33 -3.99
C ARG A 54 3.85 19.66 -2.51
N VAL A 55 4.14 18.68 -1.66
CA VAL A 55 4.25 18.89 -0.20
C VAL A 55 5.49 19.71 0.15
N GLN A 56 6.62 19.50 -0.53
CA GLN A 56 7.82 20.31 -0.37
C GLN A 56 7.65 21.76 -0.86
N GLN A 57 6.73 22.01 -1.80
CA GLN A 57 6.40 23.35 -2.28
C GLN A 57 5.43 24.12 -1.36
N LEU A 58 4.87 23.47 -0.33
CA LEU A 58 4.00 24.15 0.63
C LEU A 58 4.79 25.19 1.43
N GLN A 59 4.19 26.37 1.61
CA GLN A 59 4.81 27.45 2.37
C GLN A 59 5.08 26.99 3.82
N GLY A 60 6.34 27.16 4.25
CA GLY A 60 6.77 26.80 5.59
C GLY A 60 7.18 25.34 5.77
N VAL A 61 7.21 24.50 4.73
CA VAL A 61 7.81 23.16 4.77
C VAL A 61 9.28 23.25 4.37
N TYR A 62 10.19 22.86 5.26
CA TYR A 62 11.62 22.79 4.97
C TYR A 62 12.01 21.48 4.29
N SER A 63 11.51 20.35 4.81
CA SER A 63 11.85 19.04 4.27
C SER A 63 10.82 17.98 4.67
N LEU A 64 10.71 16.97 3.82
CA LEU A 64 9.91 15.77 4.03
C LEU A 64 10.88 14.62 4.34
N GLN A 65 10.70 13.98 5.49
CA GLN A 65 11.58 12.94 6.01
C GLN A 65 10.80 11.63 6.23
N ASP A 66 11.49 10.51 6.07
CA ASP A 66 11.00 9.15 6.30
C ASP A 66 9.58 8.87 5.78
N PRO A 67 9.25 9.14 4.48
CA PRO A 67 7.98 8.71 3.94
C PRO A 67 7.92 7.17 3.90
N HIS A 68 6.98 6.59 4.63
CA HIS A 68 6.76 5.16 4.65
C HIS A 68 5.32 4.86 4.21
N PHE A 69 5.17 4.17 3.09
CA PHE A 69 3.87 3.80 2.53
C PHE A 69 3.77 2.30 2.35
N TRP A 70 2.65 1.74 2.83
CA TRP A 70 2.39 0.31 2.75
C TRP A 70 0.93 0.03 2.42
N THR A 71 0.68 -1.19 1.96
CA THR A 71 -0.66 -1.68 1.66
C THR A 71 -1.21 -2.37 2.91
N LEU A 72 -2.33 -1.90 3.47
CA LEU A 72 -2.98 -2.56 4.61
C LEU A 72 -3.87 -3.71 4.17
N CYS A 73 -4.65 -3.51 3.11
CA CYS A 73 -5.57 -4.47 2.51
C CYS A 73 -5.67 -4.18 1.01
N THR A 74 -6.30 -5.07 0.24
CA THR A 74 -6.63 -4.82 -1.18
C THR A 74 -7.27 -3.44 -1.34
N ASP A 75 -6.67 -2.58 -2.17
CA ASP A 75 -7.08 -1.18 -2.40
C ASP A 75 -7.10 -0.24 -1.17
N VAL A 76 -6.47 -0.61 -0.05
CA VAL A 76 -6.33 0.24 1.13
C VAL A 76 -4.86 0.55 1.38
N TYR A 77 -4.47 1.79 1.07
CA TYR A 77 -3.10 2.28 1.26
C TYR A 77 -3.01 3.16 2.51
N ILE A 78 -1.95 2.94 3.28
CA ILE A 78 -1.62 3.70 4.48
C ILE A 78 -0.23 4.31 4.33
N GLY A 79 -0.06 5.52 4.84
CA GLY A 79 1.22 6.20 4.85
C GLY A 79 1.53 6.88 6.17
N THR A 80 2.82 6.99 6.47
CA THR A 80 3.35 7.86 7.51
C THR A 80 4.40 8.78 6.89
N VAL A 81 4.38 10.05 7.27
CA VAL A 81 5.35 11.03 6.79
C VAL A 81 5.73 11.99 7.90
N LYS A 82 7.02 12.35 7.97
CA LYS A 82 7.50 13.41 8.85
C LYS A 82 7.75 14.66 8.02
N LEU A 83 7.27 15.80 8.52
CA LEU A 83 7.47 17.10 7.90
C LEU A 83 8.23 17.99 8.86
N LEU A 84 9.32 18.57 8.39
CA LEU A 84 10.03 19.63 9.08
C LEU A 84 9.44 20.96 8.61
N VAL A 85 8.84 21.72 9.51
CA VAL A 85 8.21 23.02 9.23
C VAL A 85 8.90 24.16 9.95
N ALA A 86 8.77 25.36 9.39
CA ALA A 86 9.23 26.59 10.02
C ALA A 86 8.44 26.90 11.31
N PRO A 87 9.07 27.51 12.33
CA PRO A 87 8.39 27.87 13.57
C PRO A 87 7.27 28.91 13.38
N ASP A 88 7.34 29.70 12.31
CA ASP A 88 6.36 30.75 11.95
C ASP A 88 5.25 30.23 11.00
N ALA A 89 5.27 28.95 10.63
CA ALA A 89 4.33 28.37 9.69
C ALA A 89 3.06 27.83 10.37
N ASP A 90 1.91 27.98 9.70
CA ASP A 90 0.63 27.43 10.13
C ASP A 90 0.59 25.90 10.03
N ARG A 91 0.90 25.24 11.15
CA ARG A 91 0.95 23.77 11.27
C ARG A 91 -0.34 23.11 10.81
N ARG A 92 -1.51 23.66 11.19
CA ARG A 92 -2.83 23.13 10.79
C ARG A 92 -3.06 23.22 9.29
N TRP A 93 -2.65 24.33 8.68
CA TRP A 93 -2.81 24.53 7.24
C TRP A 93 -1.93 23.54 6.47
N VAL A 94 -0.66 23.41 6.85
CA VAL A 94 0.26 22.42 6.26
C VAL A 94 -0.30 21.01 6.39
N LEU A 95 -0.73 20.60 7.59
CA LEU A 95 -1.30 19.26 7.84
C LEU A 95 -2.51 18.98 6.94
N SER A 96 -3.43 19.94 6.81
CA SER A 96 -4.60 19.81 5.95
C SER A 96 -4.24 19.73 4.46
N GLN A 97 -3.27 20.52 4.01
CA GLN A 97 -2.82 20.50 2.61
C GLN A 97 -2.12 19.18 2.29
N THR A 98 -1.22 18.72 3.17
CA THR A 98 -0.55 17.43 3.05
C THR A 98 -1.58 16.30 2.98
N HIS A 99 -2.57 16.28 3.87
CA HIS A 99 -3.62 15.27 3.85
C HIS A 99 -4.37 15.27 2.51
N ASN A 100 -4.77 16.44 2.01
CA ASN A 100 -5.46 16.54 0.71
C ASN A 100 -4.62 16.01 -0.45
N VAL A 101 -3.33 16.32 -0.51
CA VAL A 101 -2.44 15.86 -1.59
C VAL A 101 -2.36 14.33 -1.62
N PHE A 102 -2.16 13.68 -0.47
CA PHE A 102 -2.05 12.22 -0.41
C PHE A 102 -3.41 11.50 -0.54
N THR A 103 -4.51 12.11 -0.06
CA THR A 103 -5.86 11.57 -0.29
C THR A 103 -6.20 11.56 -1.79
N GLN A 104 -5.80 12.60 -2.54
CA GLN A 104 -5.97 12.62 -4.00
C GLN A 104 -5.14 11.55 -4.70
N ALA A 105 -4.00 11.15 -4.13
CA ALA A 105 -3.18 10.05 -4.62
C ALA A 105 -3.74 8.65 -4.29
N GLY A 106 -4.83 8.55 -3.53
CA GLY A 106 -5.47 7.29 -3.15
C GLY A 106 -5.06 6.76 -1.77
N VAL A 107 -4.29 7.53 -0.98
CA VAL A 107 -3.95 7.15 0.40
C VAL A 107 -5.18 7.35 1.30
N ARG A 108 -5.68 6.27 1.90
CA ARG A 108 -6.88 6.30 2.74
C ARG A 108 -6.59 6.82 4.15
N GLN A 109 -5.45 6.42 4.70
CA GLN A 109 -5.06 6.80 6.05
C GLN A 109 -3.63 7.30 6.03
N LEU A 110 -3.45 8.58 6.40
CA LEU A 110 -2.15 9.23 6.44
C LEU A 110 -1.89 9.74 7.86
N TYR A 111 -0.73 9.38 8.41
CA TYR A 111 -0.22 9.95 9.64
C TYR A 111 0.89 10.94 9.33
N VAL A 112 0.64 12.21 9.61
CA VAL A 112 1.60 13.30 9.40
C VAL A 112 2.16 13.72 10.75
N GLN A 113 3.46 13.53 10.93
CA GLN A 113 4.19 14.06 12.09
C GLN A 113 4.83 15.39 11.68
N ILE A 114 4.55 16.45 12.46
CA ILE A 114 5.10 17.79 12.21
C ILE A 114 6.16 18.10 13.25
N ASP A 115 7.41 18.19 12.80
CA ASP A 115 8.54 18.67 13.57
C ASP A 115 8.83 20.13 13.22
N THR A 116 9.06 20.96 14.23
CA THR A 116 9.43 22.36 14.03
C THR A 116 10.95 22.46 14.06
N ALA A 117 11.55 23.10 13.05
CA ALA A 117 12.98 23.38 13.09
C ALA A 117 13.30 24.21 14.35
N ALA A 118 14.22 23.72 15.17
CA ALA A 118 14.74 24.48 16.30
C ALA A 118 15.46 25.72 15.74
N MET A 119 15.09 26.88 16.29
CA MET A 119 15.63 28.19 15.93
C MET A 119 17.13 28.30 16.26
#